data_AF-A0A7V5WNX6-F1
#
_entry.id   AF-A0A7V5WNX6-F1
#
_cell.length_a   1.000
_cell.length_b   1.000
_cell.length_c   1.000
_cell.angle_alpha   90.00
_cell.angle_beta   90.00
_cell.angle_gamma   90.00
#
_symmetry.space_group_name_H-M   'P 1'
#
loop_
_entity.id
_entity.type
_entity.pdbx_description
1 polymer ?
#
loop_
_entity_poly.entity_id
_entity_poly.type
_entity_poly.pdbx_seq_one_letter_code
_entity_poly.pdbx_strand_id
1 'polypeptide(L)' 'MKETYYATTPIFYANAEPHIGHAYTTTLVDVAARFHRLKGDNT' A
#
# COMPACT_ATOMS: atom_id res chain seq x y z
N MET A 1 -6.21 22.78 3.78
CA MET A 1 -5.72 21.67 4.62
C MET A 1 -5.30 20.54 3.71
N LYS A 2 -4.31 19.75 4.10
CA LYS A 2 -3.79 18.66 3.29
C LYS A 2 -4.59 17.40 3.62
N GLU A 3 -5.24 16.79 2.62
CA GLU A 3 -6.04 15.57 2.82
C GLU A 3 -5.15 14.44 3.33
N THR A 4 -5.63 13.63 4.28
CA THR A 4 -4.87 12.49 4.80
C THR A 4 -5.25 11.22 4.05
N TYR A 5 -4.25 10.48 3.58
CA TYR A 5 -4.43 9.20 2.93
C TYR A 5 -3.73 8.11 3.74
N TYR A 6 -4.50 7.13 4.20
CA TYR A 6 -3.99 6.00 4.96
C TYR A 6 -4.53 4.70 4.38
N ALA A 7 -3.64 3.80 4.00
CA ALA A 7 -3.96 2.51 3.45
C ALA A 7 -3.05 1.45 4.07
N THR A 8 -3.58 0.24 4.22
CA THR A 8 -2.87 -0.89 4.80
C THR A 8 -2.91 -2.08 3.86
N THR A 9 -1.89 -2.93 3.97
CA THR A 9 -1.93 -4.28 3.43
C THR A 9 -2.36 -5.26 4.53
N PRO A 10 -2.86 -6.44 4.18
CA PRO A 10 -2.95 -7.53 5.15
C PRO A 10 -1.59 -7.81 5.77
N ILE A 11 -1.60 -8.30 7.00
CA ILE A 11 -0.42 -8.92 7.61
C ILE A 11 -0.39 -10.36 7.11
N PHE A 12 0.51 -10.63 6.17
CA PHE A 12 0.66 -11.97 5.60
C PHE A 12 1.25 -12.94 6.63
N TYR A 13 0.89 -14.22 6.53
CA TYR A 13 1.44 -15.25 7.40
C TYR A 13 2.96 -15.35 7.21
N ALA A 14 3.72 -15.25 8.31
CA ALA A 14 5.18 -15.25 8.26
C ALA A 14 5.78 -16.58 7.75
N ASN A 15 5.03 -17.69 7.87
CA ASN A 15 5.44 -19.01 7.39
C ASN A 15 4.92 -19.35 5.99
N ALA A 16 4.13 -18.47 5.35
CA ALA A 16 3.70 -18.65 3.98
C ALA A 16 4.76 -18.13 3.01
N GLU A 17 5.03 -18.88 1.95
CA GLU A 17 5.94 -18.43 0.91
C GLU A 17 5.33 -17.20 0.17
N PRO A 18 6.10 -16.13 -0.05
CA PRO A 18 5.65 -15.02 -0.88
C PRO A 18 5.23 -15.48 -2.27
N HIS A 19 4.01 -15.14 -2.69
CA HIS A 19 3.48 -15.47 -4.01
C HIS A 19 2.82 -14.23 -4.65
N ILE A 20 2.34 -14.38 -5.88
CA ILE A 20 1.83 -13.26 -6.68
C ILE A 20 0.70 -12.48 -5.99
N GLY A 21 -0.10 -13.11 -5.12
CA GLY A 21 -1.16 -12.44 -4.38
C GLY A 21 -0.62 -11.42 -3.36
N HIS A 22 0.45 -11.78 -2.65
CA HIS A 22 1.18 -10.87 -1.76
C HIS A 22 1.73 -9.68 -2.55
N ALA A 23 2.45 -9.96 -3.65
CA ALA A 23 3.05 -8.93 -4.49
C ALA A 23 1.99 -7.99 -5.10
N TYR A 24 0.91 -8.54 -5.62
CA TYR A 24 -0.18 -7.77 -6.23
C TYR A 24 -0.81 -6.78 -5.24
N THR A 25 -1.17 -7.27 -4.05
CA THR A 25 -1.82 -6.46 -3.01
C THR A 25 -0.89 -5.35 -2.53
N THR A 26 0.36 -5.69 -2.21
CA THR A 26 1.36 -4.70 -1.75
C THR A 26 1.68 -3.67 -2.83
N THR A 27 1.78 -4.09 -4.09
CA THR A 27 2.07 -3.18 -5.21
C THR A 27 0.93 -2.19 -5.43
N LEU A 28 -0.33 -2.63 -5.38
CA LEU A 28 -1.48 -1.74 -5.50
C LEU A 28 -1.48 -0.65 -4.41
N VAL A 29 -1.25 -1.04 -3.16
CA VAL A 29 -1.20 -0.10 -2.04
C VAL A 29 -0.01 0.85 -2.15
N ASP A 30 1.16 0.36 -2.57
CA ASP A 30 2.35 1.20 -2.81
C ASP A 30 2.11 2.23 -3.92
N VAL A 31 1.52 1.82 -5.06
CA VAL A 31 1.18 2.73 -6.16
C VAL A 31 0.18 3.80 -5.71
N ALA A 32 -0.87 3.41 -4.98
CA ALA A 32 -1.86 4.35 -4.47
C ALA A 32 -1.24 5.34 -3.47
N ALA A 33 -0.44 4.87 -2.51
CA ALA A 33 0.27 5.72 -1.56
C ALA A 33 1.22 6.71 -2.27
N ARG A 34 1.95 6.26 -3.31
CA ARG A 34 2.79 7.14 -4.13
C ARG A 34 1.97 8.19 -4.88
N PHE A 35 0.83 7.81 -5.46
CA PHE A 35 -0.06 8.74 -6.13
C PHE A 35 -0.55 9.83 -5.17
N HIS A 36 -1.00 9.47 -3.97
CA HIS A 36 -1.42 10.43 -2.96
C HIS A 36 -0.27 11.33 -2.49
N ARG A 37 0.94 10.78 -2.35
CA ARG A 37 2.14 11.58 -2.04
C ARG A 37 2.46 12.59 -3.15
N LEU A 38 2.34 12.20 -4.41
CA LEU A 38 2.53 13.08 -5.57
C LEU A 38 1.45 14.17 -5.67
N LYS A 39 0.20 13.84 -5.36
CA LYS A 39 -0.91 14.80 -5.24
C LYS A 39 -0.71 15.80 -4.10
N GLY A 40 0.24 15.52 -3.21
CA GLY A 40 0.54 16.36 -2.07
C GLY A 40 -0.38 16.09 -0.89
N ASP A 41 -1.02 14.93 -0.80
CA ASP A 41 -1.78 14.45 0.36
C ASP A 41 -0.81 13.97 1.48
N ASN A 42 -1.28 13.97 2.73
CA ASN A 42 -0.53 13.53 3.90
C ASN A 42 -0.61 12.00 3.95
N THR A 43 0.48 11.34 3.52
CA THR A 43 0.61 9.89 3.42
C THR A 43 1.54 9.33 4.48
#